data_AF-A0A7D5GIJ1-F1
#
_entry.id   AF-A0A7D5GIJ1-F1
#
_cell.length_a   1.000
_cell.length_b   1.000
_cell.length_c   1.000
_cell.angle_alpha   90.00
_cell.angle_beta   90.00
_cell.angle_gamma   90.00
#
_symmetry.space_group_name_H-M   'P 1'
#
loop_
_entity.id
_entity.type
_entity.pdbx_description
1 polymer ?
#
loop_
_entity_poly.entity_id
_entity_poly.type
_entity_poly.pdbx_seq_one_letter_code
_entity_poly.pdbx_strand_id
1 'polypeptide(L)'
;MVSTADVRSLFADDGLPEPDELPWYVAPLPRWLENFGLRLAGVIALVNLVGTAFGFWYYGFHPLPLSDPLITGQFAGEPSIMWAFVPDSPVATLFIAVALGLWWLGRPSEYWNVMAFFGCWKLGLWTPFVLLAFADGFLAGTALPMYLFLFFSHLAMVVEAFLLHRFSDFPLRAVAVAVAWYGLNDVLDYFVPIVGTPHHTLLPGQGYDAVAGGFTHPPEIHTVAAAGAVTLTVTATLLALATRRAKARNDRRA
;
A
#
# COMPACT_ATOMS: atom_id res chain seq x y z
N MET A 1 9.07 23.08 -25.48
CA MET A 1 8.91 22.03 -26.51
C MET A 1 9.84 20.90 -26.09
N VAL A 2 9.31 19.81 -25.53
CA VAL A 2 10.12 18.66 -25.12
C VAL A 2 10.54 17.93 -26.40
N SER A 3 11.83 17.70 -26.60
CA SER A 3 12.34 17.02 -27.79
C SER A 3 11.91 15.54 -27.79
N THR A 4 11.74 14.93 -28.96
CA THR A 4 11.47 13.47 -29.06
C THR A 4 12.62 12.63 -28.49
N ALA A 5 13.84 13.17 -28.46
CA ALA A 5 14.98 12.59 -27.76
C ALA A 5 14.77 12.57 -26.24
N ASP A 6 14.15 13.61 -25.67
CA ASP A 6 13.86 13.72 -24.24
C ASP A 6 12.80 12.71 -23.81
N VAL A 7 11.79 12.46 -24.64
CA VAL A 7 10.74 11.44 -24.34
C VAL A 7 11.30 10.03 -24.41
N ARG A 8 12.17 9.72 -25.37
CA ARG A 8 12.83 8.40 -25.44
C ARG A 8 13.73 8.15 -24.23
N SER A 9 14.35 9.19 -23.69
CA SER A 9 15.17 9.08 -22.48
C SER A 9 14.36 8.55 -21.29
N LEU A 10 13.05 8.83 -21.20
CA LEU A 10 12.19 8.33 -20.11
C LEU A 10 12.04 6.81 -20.08
N PHE A 11 12.42 6.10 -21.13
CA PHE A 11 12.29 4.64 -21.23
C PHE A 11 13.64 3.92 -21.31
N ALA A 12 14.74 4.68 -21.41
CA ALA A 12 16.09 4.14 -21.57
C ALA A 12 16.70 3.67 -20.25
N ASP A 13 17.68 2.76 -20.33
CA ASP A 13 18.41 2.20 -19.18
C ASP A 13 19.45 3.18 -18.59
N ASP A 14 19.89 4.19 -19.35
CA ASP A 14 21.03 5.05 -19.00
C ASP A 14 20.88 5.76 -17.63
N GLY A 15 21.79 5.49 -16.69
CA GLY A 15 21.83 6.13 -15.37
C GLY A 15 20.84 5.56 -14.35
N LEU A 16 20.16 4.45 -14.65
CA LEU A 16 19.33 3.69 -13.71
C LEU A 16 20.12 2.50 -13.13
N PRO A 17 19.69 1.92 -12.00
CA PRO A 17 20.26 0.68 -11.47
C PRO A 17 20.26 -0.41 -12.55
N GLU A 18 21.28 -1.28 -12.54
CA GLU A 18 21.32 -2.38 -13.51
C GLU A 18 20.07 -3.27 -13.37
N PRO A 19 19.48 -3.72 -14.49
CA PRO A 19 18.37 -4.65 -14.44
C PRO A 19 18.77 -5.96 -13.78
N ASP A 20 18.08 -6.33 -12.71
CA ASP A 20 18.24 -7.66 -12.13
C ASP A 20 17.67 -8.71 -13.09
N GLU A 21 18.43 -9.77 -13.41
CA GLU A 21 17.92 -10.94 -14.14
C GLU A 21 17.05 -11.82 -13.21
N LEU A 22 15.90 -11.30 -12.81
CA LEU A 22 14.98 -11.97 -11.91
C LEU A 22 13.93 -12.80 -12.67
N PRO A 23 13.42 -13.88 -12.04
CA PRO A 23 12.26 -14.59 -12.56
C PRO A 23 11.04 -13.66 -12.68
N TRP A 24 10.23 -13.88 -13.72
CA TRP A 24 9.06 -13.05 -14.04
C TRP A 24 8.06 -12.88 -12.88
N TYR A 25 7.97 -13.86 -11.96
CA TYR A 25 7.00 -13.81 -10.86
C TYR A 25 7.41 -12.87 -9.71
N VAL A 26 8.66 -12.41 -9.65
CA VAL A 26 9.14 -11.39 -8.70
C VAL A 26 9.52 -10.07 -9.37
N ALA A 27 9.69 -10.07 -10.70
CA ALA A 27 9.88 -8.88 -11.53
C ALA A 27 9.00 -8.99 -12.79
N PRO A 28 7.67 -8.81 -12.66
CA PRO A 28 6.73 -9.02 -13.76
C PRO A 28 6.64 -7.84 -14.73
N LEU A 29 7.14 -6.66 -14.34
CA LEU A 29 7.02 -5.47 -15.17
C LEU A 29 7.98 -5.54 -16.36
N PRO A 30 7.54 -5.08 -17.55
CA PRO A 30 8.46 -4.92 -18.66
C PRO A 30 9.46 -3.80 -18.35
N ARG A 31 10.71 -3.96 -18.79
CA ARG A 31 11.81 -3.04 -18.50
C ARG A 31 11.51 -1.57 -18.77
N TRP A 32 10.82 -1.26 -19.87
CA TRP A 32 10.49 0.12 -20.21
C TRP A 32 9.60 0.79 -19.14
N LEU A 33 8.74 0.01 -18.47
CA LEU A 33 7.84 0.51 -17.43
C LEU A 33 8.58 0.70 -16.11
N GLU A 34 9.52 -0.20 -15.79
CA GLU A 34 10.43 -0.01 -14.65
C GLU A 34 11.25 1.27 -14.83
N ASN A 35 11.84 1.46 -16.01
CA ASN A 35 12.64 2.66 -16.31
C ASN A 35 11.81 3.93 -16.25
N PHE A 36 10.61 3.91 -16.83
CA PHE A 36 9.67 5.02 -16.77
C PHE A 36 9.31 5.37 -15.33
N GLY A 37 8.97 4.37 -14.50
CA GLY A 37 8.63 4.55 -13.10
C GLY A 37 9.80 5.15 -12.30
N LEU A 38 11.01 4.59 -12.46
CA LEU A 38 12.19 5.08 -11.75
C LEU A 38 12.59 6.50 -12.18
N ARG A 39 12.48 6.85 -13.47
CA ARG A 39 12.77 8.23 -13.91
C ARG A 39 11.75 9.24 -13.40
N LEU A 40 10.53 8.79 -13.12
CA LEU A 40 9.49 9.60 -12.51
C LEU A 40 9.39 9.42 -10.99
N ALA A 41 10.34 8.75 -10.33
CA ALA A 41 10.23 8.40 -8.92
C ALA A 41 9.91 9.60 -8.01
N GLY A 42 10.51 10.77 -8.25
CA GLY A 42 10.19 11.99 -7.49
C GLY A 42 8.75 12.48 -7.69
N VAL A 43 8.22 12.38 -8.91
CA VAL A 43 6.82 12.72 -9.23
C VAL A 43 5.87 11.71 -8.61
N ILE A 44 6.16 10.41 -8.76
CA ILE A 44 5.37 9.31 -8.19
C ILE A 44 5.35 9.41 -6.67
N ALA A 45 6.48 9.75 -6.03
CA ALA A 45 6.55 10.00 -4.60
C ALA A 45 5.64 11.16 -4.17
N LEU A 46 5.64 12.28 -4.90
CA LEU A 46 4.74 13.40 -4.61
C LEU A 46 3.26 13.04 -4.80
N VAL A 47 2.93 12.30 -5.86
CA VAL A 47 1.56 11.81 -6.09
C VAL A 47 1.11 10.91 -4.95
N ASN A 48 1.97 10.01 -4.47
CA ASN A 48 1.67 9.17 -3.32
C ASN A 48 1.53 9.97 -2.02
N LEU A 49 2.30 11.04 -1.79
CA LEU A 49 2.08 11.95 -0.64
C LEU A 49 0.72 12.65 -0.70
N VAL A 50 0.30 13.10 -1.89
CA VAL A 50 -1.04 13.65 -2.09
C VAL A 50 -2.10 12.57 -1.87
N GLY A 51 -1.86 11.35 -2.34
CA GLY A 51 -2.70 10.18 -2.08
C GLY A 51 -2.81 9.84 -0.59
N THR A 52 -1.71 9.93 0.16
CA THR A 52 -1.69 9.80 1.62
C THR A 52 -2.59 10.85 2.26
N ALA A 53 -2.40 12.12 1.93
CA ALA A 53 -3.21 13.21 2.48
C ALA A 53 -4.71 13.04 2.16
N PHE A 54 -5.02 12.67 0.92
CA PHE A 54 -6.38 12.32 0.51
C PHE A 54 -6.93 11.13 1.29
N GLY A 55 -6.11 10.11 1.54
CA GLY A 55 -6.49 8.93 2.30
C GLY A 55 -6.81 9.25 3.76
N PHE A 56 -6.00 10.06 4.45
CA PHE A 56 -6.34 10.55 5.79
C PHE A 56 -7.66 11.34 5.80
N TRP A 57 -7.88 12.17 4.77
CA TRP A 57 -9.16 12.86 4.59
C TRP A 57 -10.32 11.88 4.39
N TYR A 58 -10.15 10.85 3.57
CA TYR A 58 -11.17 9.81 3.32
C TYR A 58 -11.57 9.07 4.60
N TYR A 59 -10.63 8.85 5.53
CA TYR A 59 -10.87 8.24 6.83
C TYR A 59 -11.52 9.20 7.86
N GLY A 60 -11.63 10.48 7.52
CA GLY A 60 -12.35 11.47 8.31
C GLY A 60 -11.50 12.55 8.98
N PHE A 61 -10.21 12.70 8.62
CA PHE A 61 -9.41 13.84 9.04
C PHE A 61 -9.67 15.05 8.13
N HIS A 62 -10.49 16.00 8.58
CA HIS A 62 -10.97 17.13 7.79
C HIS A 62 -10.40 18.46 8.32
N PRO A 63 -9.22 18.90 7.86
CA PRO A 63 -8.61 20.15 8.34
C PRO A 63 -9.32 21.42 7.82
N LEU A 64 -10.11 21.31 6.75
CA LEU A 64 -10.83 22.43 6.14
C LEU A 64 -12.24 21.99 5.70
N PRO A 65 -13.25 22.88 5.77
CA PRO A 65 -13.18 24.23 6.36
C PRO A 65 -13.04 24.17 7.90
N LEU A 66 -12.43 25.21 8.50
CA LEU A 66 -12.21 25.28 9.96
C LEU A 66 -13.50 25.36 10.80
N SER A 67 -14.65 25.53 10.15
CA SER A 67 -15.98 25.50 10.78
C SER A 67 -16.45 24.09 11.15
N ASP A 68 -15.92 23.08 10.48
CA ASP A 68 -16.38 21.70 10.59
C ASP A 68 -15.54 20.94 11.63
N PRO A 69 -16.04 19.84 12.21
CA PRO A 69 -15.23 19.01 13.10
C PRO A 69 -13.98 18.47 12.39
N LEU A 70 -12.82 18.60 13.04
CA LEU A 70 -11.53 18.13 12.51
C LEU A 70 -11.52 16.61 12.28
N ILE A 71 -12.23 15.87 13.12
CA ILE A 71 -12.28 14.41 13.11
C ILE A 71 -13.72 13.97 12.91
N THR A 72 -13.95 13.21 11.84
CA THR A 72 -15.24 12.66 11.42
C THR A 72 -15.03 11.21 10.95
N GLY A 73 -16.05 10.60 10.33
CA GLY A 73 -15.91 9.32 9.64
C GLY A 73 -15.38 8.19 10.52
N GLN A 74 -14.46 7.40 9.97
CA GLN A 74 -13.88 6.25 10.66
C GLN A 74 -13.06 6.68 11.88
N PHE A 75 -12.24 7.73 11.78
CA PHE A 75 -11.46 8.20 12.93
C PHE A 75 -12.32 8.61 14.12
N ALA A 76 -13.52 9.16 13.90
CA ALA A 76 -14.44 9.50 14.99
C ALA A 76 -15.06 8.28 15.68
N GLY A 77 -15.12 7.13 14.98
CA GLY A 77 -15.61 5.86 15.53
C GLY A 77 -14.52 4.98 16.15
N GLU A 78 -13.24 5.34 15.98
CA GLU A 78 -12.10 4.54 16.45
C GLU A 78 -11.46 5.12 17.73
N PRO A 79 -11.01 4.26 18.67
CA PRO A 79 -10.21 4.71 19.81
C PRO A 79 -8.95 5.45 19.35
N SER A 80 -8.70 6.65 19.88
CA SER A 80 -7.59 7.50 19.43
C SER A 80 -6.20 6.88 19.59
N ILE A 81 -6.03 5.99 20.56
CA ILE A 81 -4.78 5.21 20.74
C ILE A 81 -4.50 4.24 19.58
N MET A 82 -5.52 3.85 18.83
CA MET A 82 -5.42 2.93 17.69
C MET A 82 -5.24 3.65 16.35
N TRP A 83 -5.30 4.99 16.30
CA TRP A 83 -5.23 5.75 15.04
C TRP A 83 -3.96 5.55 14.23
N ALA A 84 -2.86 5.06 14.81
CA ALA A 84 -1.66 4.73 14.05
C ALA A 84 -1.82 3.45 13.20
N PHE A 85 -2.80 2.60 13.52
CA PHE A 85 -3.08 1.32 12.86
C PHE A 85 -4.33 1.37 11.98
N VAL A 86 -5.18 2.39 12.15
CA VAL A 86 -6.44 2.54 11.40
C VAL A 86 -6.24 2.91 9.92
N PRO A 87 -5.42 3.93 9.54
CA PRO A 87 -5.33 4.37 8.16
C PRO A 87 -4.42 3.45 7.35
N ASP A 88 -4.96 2.32 6.91
CA ASP A 88 -4.34 1.29 6.09
C ASP A 88 -3.59 1.87 4.87
N SER A 89 -4.31 2.07 3.75
CA SER A 89 -3.71 2.52 2.49
C SER A 89 -3.06 3.92 2.54
N PRO A 90 -3.50 4.88 3.39
CA PRO A 90 -2.76 6.12 3.60
C PRO A 90 -1.34 5.87 4.14
N VAL A 91 -1.15 4.94 5.07
CA VAL A 91 0.19 4.61 5.59
C VAL A 91 1.03 3.86 4.56
N ALA A 92 0.45 2.96 3.77
CA ALA A 92 1.19 2.31 2.69
C ALA A 92 1.63 3.27 1.57
N THR A 93 0.76 4.20 1.15
CA THR A 93 1.13 5.25 0.19
C THR A 93 2.23 6.17 0.74
N LEU A 94 2.22 6.44 2.06
CA LEU A 94 3.31 7.17 2.71
C LEU A 94 4.63 6.40 2.63
N PHE A 95 4.61 5.09 2.87
CA PHE A 95 5.81 4.26 2.81
C PHE A 95 6.42 4.23 1.41
N ILE A 96 5.62 4.05 0.35
CA ILE A 96 6.14 4.08 -1.03
C ILE A 96 6.61 5.47 -1.43
N ALA A 97 5.94 6.54 -0.99
CA ALA A 97 6.41 7.91 -1.19
C ALA A 97 7.78 8.13 -0.54
N VAL A 98 7.96 7.66 0.70
CA VAL A 98 9.24 7.75 1.41
C VAL A 98 10.31 6.89 0.72
N ALA A 99 9.99 5.65 0.32
CA ALA A 99 10.93 4.76 -0.35
C ALA A 99 11.44 5.34 -1.68
N LEU A 100 10.52 5.75 -2.56
CA LEU A 100 10.88 6.37 -3.85
C LEU A 100 11.55 7.72 -3.66
N GLY A 101 11.10 8.54 -2.72
CA GLY A 101 11.72 9.84 -2.40
C GLY A 101 13.14 9.69 -1.88
N LEU A 102 13.38 8.75 -0.96
CA LEU A 102 14.71 8.45 -0.44
C LEU A 102 15.64 7.92 -1.54
N TRP A 103 15.15 7.02 -2.39
CA TRP A 103 15.92 6.54 -3.54
C TRP A 103 16.26 7.66 -4.51
N TRP A 104 15.28 8.50 -4.87
CA TRP A 104 15.46 9.64 -5.77
C TRP A 104 16.47 10.67 -5.23
N LEU A 105 16.53 10.85 -3.91
CA LEU A 105 17.51 11.69 -3.22
C LEU A 105 18.88 11.01 -3.02
N GLY A 106 19.10 9.80 -3.57
CA GLY A 106 20.36 9.06 -3.45
C GLY A 106 20.61 8.48 -2.05
N ARG A 107 19.57 8.29 -1.24
CA ARG A 107 19.63 7.81 0.15
C ARG A 107 18.67 6.63 0.41
N PRO A 108 18.69 5.55 -0.43
CA PRO A 108 17.75 4.44 -0.29
C PRO A 108 17.85 3.77 1.09
N SER A 109 16.73 3.21 1.56
CA SER A 109 16.66 2.51 2.84
C SER A 109 15.89 1.21 2.69
N GLU A 110 16.56 0.09 2.95
CA GLU A 110 15.98 -1.25 2.87
C GLU A 110 14.73 -1.42 3.74
N TYR A 111 14.65 -0.76 4.90
CA TYR A 111 13.46 -0.81 5.74
C TYR A 111 12.26 -0.14 5.07
N TRP A 112 12.43 1.08 4.54
CA TRP A 112 11.36 1.77 3.84
C TRP A 112 10.97 1.07 2.54
N ASN A 113 11.95 0.57 1.80
CA ASN A 113 11.72 -0.18 0.56
C ASN A 113 10.88 -1.44 0.83
N VAL A 114 11.25 -2.26 1.82
CA VAL A 114 10.50 -3.49 2.09
C VAL A 114 9.14 -3.19 2.72
N MET A 115 9.02 -2.17 3.58
CA MET A 115 7.73 -1.72 4.12
C MET A 115 6.78 -1.23 3.01
N ALA A 116 7.31 -0.48 2.04
CA ALA A 116 6.58 -0.02 0.86
C ALA A 116 6.14 -1.20 -0.01
N PHE A 117 7.03 -2.17 -0.26
CA PHE A 117 6.69 -3.37 -1.04
C PHE A 117 5.48 -4.10 -0.45
N PHE A 118 5.51 -4.35 0.86
CA PHE A 118 4.41 -5.02 1.55
C PHE A 118 3.12 -4.18 1.49
N GLY A 119 3.20 -2.87 1.70
CA GLY A 119 2.02 -1.99 1.70
C GLY A 119 1.37 -1.90 0.32
N CYS A 120 2.18 -1.66 -0.70
CA CYS A 120 1.74 -1.61 -2.09
C CYS A 120 1.16 -2.95 -2.55
N TRP A 121 1.79 -4.08 -2.22
CA TRP A 121 1.25 -5.41 -2.55
C TRP A 121 -0.05 -5.70 -1.79
N LYS A 122 -0.01 -5.59 -0.46
CA LYS A 122 -1.11 -6.00 0.41
C LYS A 122 -2.31 -5.08 0.23
N LEU A 123 -2.15 -3.79 0.47
CA LEU A 123 -3.29 -2.87 0.48
C LEU A 123 -3.70 -2.47 -0.94
N GLY A 124 -2.75 -2.49 -1.88
CA GLY A 124 -3.02 -2.31 -3.31
C GLY A 124 -3.88 -3.43 -3.91
N LEU A 125 -3.82 -4.67 -3.39
CA LEU A 125 -4.70 -5.76 -3.80
C LEU A 125 -5.93 -5.94 -2.89
N TRP A 126 -5.79 -5.69 -1.59
CA TRP A 126 -6.88 -5.86 -0.63
C TRP A 126 -8.04 -4.91 -0.93
N THR A 127 -7.75 -3.65 -1.26
CA THR A 127 -8.79 -2.65 -1.55
C THR A 127 -9.62 -3.02 -2.79
N PRO A 128 -9.02 -3.31 -3.98
CA PRO A 128 -9.76 -3.84 -5.12
C PRO A 128 -10.51 -5.14 -4.81
N PHE A 129 -9.95 -6.02 -3.99
CA PHE A 129 -10.59 -7.26 -3.59
C PHE A 129 -11.89 -6.99 -2.81
N VAL A 130 -11.87 -6.16 -1.76
CA VAL A 130 -13.09 -5.86 -0.99
C VAL A 130 -14.08 -4.99 -1.77
N LEU A 131 -13.59 -4.09 -2.64
CA LEU A 131 -14.46 -3.34 -3.55
C LEU A 131 -15.26 -4.29 -4.44
N LEU A 132 -14.64 -5.34 -4.99
CA LEU A 132 -15.33 -6.33 -5.81
C LEU A 132 -16.21 -7.27 -4.99
N ALA A 133 -15.72 -7.76 -3.85
CA ALA A 133 -16.46 -8.69 -2.99
C ALA A 133 -17.75 -8.06 -2.44
N PHE A 134 -17.75 -6.74 -2.22
CA PHE A 134 -18.86 -5.98 -1.65
C PHE A 134 -19.33 -4.85 -2.57
N ALA A 135 -19.26 -5.07 -3.89
CA ALA A 135 -19.50 -4.04 -4.91
C ALA A 135 -20.85 -3.33 -4.76
N ASP A 136 -21.94 -4.08 -4.56
CA ASP A 136 -23.28 -3.51 -4.41
C ASP A 136 -23.36 -2.55 -3.21
N GLY A 137 -22.74 -2.92 -2.09
CA GLY A 137 -22.71 -2.08 -0.88
C GLY A 137 -21.89 -0.81 -1.08
N PHE A 138 -20.71 -0.92 -1.72
CA PHE A 138 -19.89 0.25 -2.01
C PHE A 138 -20.54 1.18 -3.02
N LEU A 139 -21.10 0.65 -4.11
CA LEU A 139 -21.74 1.45 -5.17
C LEU A 139 -23.04 2.12 -4.71
N ALA A 140 -23.70 1.61 -3.68
CA ALA A 140 -24.86 2.26 -3.07
C ALA A 140 -24.51 3.56 -2.32
N GLY A 141 -23.32 3.62 -1.70
CA GLY A 141 -22.89 4.75 -0.86
C GLY A 141 -21.75 5.61 -1.44
N THR A 142 -21.06 5.11 -2.46
CA THR A 142 -19.86 5.74 -3.05
C THR A 142 -20.12 6.10 -4.50
N ALA A 143 -19.89 7.36 -4.86
CA ALA A 143 -20.02 7.80 -6.24
C ALA A 143 -19.07 7.01 -7.16
N LEU A 144 -19.56 6.62 -8.35
CA LEU A 144 -18.80 5.79 -9.29
C LEU A 144 -17.38 6.32 -9.59
N PRO A 145 -17.13 7.63 -9.80
CA PRO A 145 -15.78 8.13 -9.98
C PRO A 145 -14.86 7.85 -8.79
N MET A 146 -15.36 7.94 -7.56
CA MET A 146 -14.60 7.63 -6.35
C MET A 146 -14.32 6.12 -6.26
N TYR A 147 -15.32 5.28 -6.55
CA TYR A 147 -15.15 3.83 -6.59
C TYR A 147 -14.04 3.42 -7.58
N LEU A 148 -14.09 3.94 -8.82
CA LEU A 148 -13.08 3.66 -9.84
C LEU A 148 -11.71 4.22 -9.46
N PHE A 149 -11.66 5.42 -8.87
CA PHE A 149 -10.42 6.00 -8.36
C PHE A 149 -9.80 5.08 -7.31
N LEU A 150 -10.55 4.66 -6.28
CA LEU A 150 -10.06 3.75 -5.24
C LEU A 150 -9.57 2.43 -5.88
N PHE A 151 -10.36 1.85 -6.78
CA PHE A 151 -9.99 0.60 -7.44
C PHE A 151 -8.67 0.71 -8.24
N PHE A 152 -8.58 1.65 -9.18
CA PHE A 152 -7.42 1.74 -10.07
C PHE A 152 -6.18 2.36 -9.41
N SER A 153 -6.33 3.29 -8.47
CA SER A 153 -5.19 3.82 -7.72
C SER A 153 -4.52 2.74 -6.87
N HIS A 154 -5.29 1.84 -6.26
CA HIS A 154 -4.72 0.73 -5.50
C HIS A 154 -4.06 -0.31 -6.40
N LEU A 155 -4.62 -0.61 -7.58
CA LEU A 155 -3.92 -1.43 -8.57
C LEU A 155 -2.61 -0.78 -9.05
N ALA A 156 -2.54 0.55 -9.15
CA ALA A 156 -1.30 1.25 -9.45
C ALA A 156 -0.26 1.07 -8.34
N MET A 157 -0.66 1.03 -7.05
CA MET A 157 0.26 0.69 -5.96
C MET A 157 0.93 -0.68 -6.19
N VAL A 158 0.18 -1.68 -6.65
CA VAL A 158 0.75 -3.02 -6.95
C VAL A 158 1.83 -2.94 -8.03
N VAL A 159 1.64 -2.08 -9.03
CA VAL A 159 2.66 -1.81 -10.05
C VAL A 159 3.89 -1.15 -9.41
N GLU A 160 3.71 -0.15 -8.54
CA GLU A 160 4.80 0.51 -7.83
C GLU A 160 5.61 -0.45 -6.94
N ALA A 161 4.96 -1.46 -6.33
CA ALA A 161 5.65 -2.48 -5.53
C ALA A 161 6.80 -3.13 -6.31
N PHE A 162 6.58 -3.39 -7.60
CA PHE A 162 7.55 -4.03 -8.48
C PHE A 162 8.61 -3.08 -9.06
N LEU A 163 8.62 -1.80 -8.68
CA LEU A 163 9.78 -0.93 -8.93
C LEU A 163 10.89 -1.16 -7.90
N LEU A 164 10.53 -1.60 -6.69
CA LEU A 164 11.42 -1.61 -5.53
C LEU A 164 12.54 -2.64 -5.65
N HIS A 165 12.36 -3.74 -6.40
CA HIS A 165 13.41 -4.76 -6.59
C HIS A 165 14.67 -4.18 -7.24
N ARG A 166 14.50 -3.21 -8.15
CA ARG A 166 15.58 -2.54 -8.86
C ARG A 166 16.58 -1.81 -7.97
N PHE A 167 16.22 -1.51 -6.72
CA PHE A 167 17.09 -0.76 -5.81
C PHE A 167 17.00 -1.22 -4.35
N SER A 168 16.45 -2.41 -4.10
CA SER A 168 16.29 -3.01 -2.79
C SER A 168 16.76 -4.45 -2.81
N ASP A 169 17.51 -4.87 -1.79
CA ASP A 169 18.04 -6.24 -1.67
C ASP A 169 17.17 -7.15 -0.80
N PHE A 170 16.07 -6.59 -0.25
CA PHE A 170 15.13 -7.30 0.61
C PHE A 170 15.84 -8.06 1.75
N PRO A 171 16.72 -7.40 2.54
CA PRO A 171 17.44 -8.08 3.60
C PRO A 171 16.48 -8.62 4.64
N LEU A 172 16.78 -9.80 5.18
CA LEU A 172 15.89 -10.52 6.09
C LEU A 172 15.42 -9.69 7.29
N ARG A 173 16.28 -8.79 7.81
CA ARG A 173 15.93 -7.87 8.89
C ARG A 173 14.81 -6.89 8.53
N ALA A 174 14.80 -6.36 7.30
CA ALA A 174 13.76 -5.45 6.83
C ALA A 174 12.46 -6.23 6.53
N VAL A 175 12.59 -7.43 5.96
CA VAL A 175 11.45 -8.36 5.77
C VAL A 175 10.82 -8.70 7.11
N ALA A 176 11.60 -9.02 8.15
CA ALA A 176 11.09 -9.31 9.48
C ALA A 176 10.33 -8.13 10.09
N VAL A 177 10.83 -6.90 9.93
CA VAL A 177 10.13 -5.68 10.37
C VAL A 177 8.79 -5.50 9.63
N ALA A 178 8.77 -5.70 8.31
CA ALA A 178 7.53 -5.61 7.54
C ALA A 178 6.52 -6.70 7.92
N VAL A 179 6.96 -7.95 8.09
CA VAL A 179 6.10 -9.04 8.58
C VAL A 179 5.54 -8.70 9.96
N ALA A 180 6.36 -8.17 10.88
CA ALA A 180 5.90 -7.77 12.20
C ALA A 180 4.86 -6.65 12.12
N TRP A 181 5.10 -5.62 11.29
CA TRP A 181 4.15 -4.52 11.11
C TRP A 181 2.83 -4.98 10.50
N TYR A 182 2.85 -5.57 9.30
CA TYR A 182 1.63 -5.96 8.60
C TYR A 182 0.92 -7.16 9.22
N GLY A 183 1.66 -8.02 9.94
CA GLY A 183 1.08 -9.08 10.76
C GLY A 183 0.42 -8.54 12.02
N LEU A 184 0.98 -7.50 12.65
CA LEU A 184 0.30 -6.80 13.75
C LEU A 184 -0.98 -6.12 13.25
N ASN A 185 -0.96 -5.50 12.05
CA ASN A 185 -2.18 -4.99 11.42
C ASN A 185 -3.21 -6.12 11.28
N ASP A 186 -2.85 -7.26 10.66
CA ASP A 186 -3.78 -8.40 10.54
C ASP A 186 -4.40 -8.82 11.89
N VAL A 187 -3.59 -8.88 12.95
CA VAL A 187 -4.07 -9.24 14.29
C VAL A 187 -5.08 -8.22 14.82
N LEU A 188 -4.74 -6.93 14.78
CA LEU A 188 -5.60 -5.85 15.29
C LEU A 188 -6.87 -5.66 14.45
N ASP A 189 -6.75 -5.89 13.16
CA ASP A 189 -7.79 -5.67 12.17
C ASP A 189 -8.80 -6.80 12.10
N TYR A 190 -8.38 -8.05 12.35
CA TYR A 190 -9.22 -9.22 12.07
C TYR A 190 -9.31 -10.28 13.16
N PHE A 191 -8.54 -10.17 14.25
CA PHE A 191 -8.48 -11.23 15.25
C PHE A 191 -8.64 -10.73 16.68
N VAL A 192 -7.68 -9.96 17.18
CA VAL A 192 -7.60 -9.54 18.57
C VAL A 192 -7.44 -8.02 18.65
N PRO A 193 -8.56 -7.25 18.66
CA PRO A 193 -8.49 -5.84 18.97
C PRO A 193 -8.07 -5.66 20.43
N ILE A 194 -6.99 -4.92 20.66
CA ILE A 194 -6.52 -4.65 22.02
C ILE A 194 -7.44 -3.63 22.72
N VAL A 195 -8.13 -2.78 21.95
CA VAL A 195 -9.07 -1.76 22.45
C VAL A 195 -10.30 -1.72 21.54
N GLY A 196 -11.51 -1.79 22.10
CA GLY A 196 -12.74 -1.70 21.29
C GLY A 196 -12.98 -2.90 20.39
N THR A 197 -13.34 -2.65 19.13
CA THR A 197 -13.59 -3.67 18.11
C THR A 197 -12.45 -3.69 17.07
N PRO A 198 -12.37 -4.69 16.16
CA PRO A 198 -11.32 -4.70 15.13
C PRO A 198 -11.27 -3.42 14.27
N HIS A 199 -10.06 -3.04 13.83
CA HIS A 199 -9.76 -1.68 13.34
C HIS A 199 -9.61 -1.53 11.82
N HIS A 200 -9.95 -2.56 11.05
CA HIS A 200 -9.79 -2.55 9.60
C HIS A 200 -10.58 -1.43 8.92
N THR A 201 -10.18 -1.02 7.72
CA THR A 201 -10.96 -0.10 6.86
C THR A 201 -12.45 -0.43 6.87
N LEU A 202 -13.32 0.56 7.10
CA LEU A 202 -14.77 0.34 7.18
C LEU A 202 -15.34 -0.24 5.86
N LEU A 203 -16.13 -1.31 5.98
CA LEU A 203 -16.78 -1.99 4.86
C LEU A 203 -18.31 -1.78 4.89
N PRO A 204 -18.99 -1.85 3.72
CA PRO A 204 -20.43 -1.75 3.65
C PRO A 204 -21.13 -2.80 4.53
N GLY A 205 -22.16 -2.37 5.27
CA GLY A 205 -22.89 -3.23 6.21
C GLY A 205 -22.35 -3.18 7.65
N GLN A 206 -21.23 -2.49 7.89
CA GLN A 206 -20.74 -2.17 9.22
C GLN A 206 -21.28 -0.81 9.69
N GLY A 207 -21.57 -0.69 10.98
CA GLY A 207 -22.08 0.53 11.60
C GLY A 207 -21.45 0.75 12.97
N TYR A 208 -21.53 1.98 13.48
CA TYR A 208 -20.98 2.27 14.80
C TYR A 208 -21.86 1.68 15.90
N ASP A 209 -21.23 0.98 16.85
CA ASP A 209 -21.85 0.44 18.07
C ASP A 209 -21.22 1.10 19.30
N ALA A 210 -21.99 1.99 19.93
CA ALA A 210 -21.56 2.71 21.13
C ALA A 210 -21.34 1.81 22.35
N VAL A 211 -22.00 0.63 22.40
CA VAL A 211 -21.86 -0.32 23.51
C VAL A 211 -20.55 -1.10 23.35
N ALA A 212 -20.24 -1.53 22.13
CA ALA A 212 -18.97 -2.19 21.82
C ALA A 212 -17.77 -1.22 21.78
N GLY A 213 -18.03 0.08 21.63
CA GLY A 213 -17.01 1.12 21.59
C GLY A 213 -16.23 1.15 20.27
N GLY A 214 -16.89 0.82 19.15
CA GLY A 214 -16.29 0.74 17.82
C GLY A 214 -17.30 0.33 16.75
N PHE A 215 -16.84 -0.06 15.56
CA PHE A 215 -17.70 -0.52 14.47
C PHE A 215 -18.12 -1.99 14.65
N THR A 216 -19.27 -2.37 14.09
CA THR A 216 -19.76 -3.76 14.05
C THR A 216 -18.96 -4.59 13.03
N HIS A 217 -18.82 -5.89 13.30
CA HIS A 217 -18.07 -6.82 12.44
C HIS A 217 -18.88 -8.09 12.13
N PRO A 218 -19.88 -8.01 11.24
CA PRO A 218 -20.66 -9.17 10.85
C PRO A 218 -19.75 -10.26 10.25
N PRO A 219 -19.87 -11.53 10.68
CA PRO A 219 -18.95 -12.59 10.25
C PRO A 219 -18.84 -12.75 8.74
N GLU A 220 -19.93 -12.60 8.00
CA GLU A 220 -20.00 -12.73 6.54
C GLU A 220 -19.18 -11.66 5.78
N ILE A 221 -18.96 -10.50 6.39
CA ILE A 221 -18.12 -9.42 5.83
C ILE A 221 -16.69 -9.58 6.36
N HIS A 222 -16.57 -9.70 7.68
CA HIS A 222 -15.30 -9.68 8.38
C HIS A 222 -14.38 -10.85 7.98
N THR A 223 -14.93 -12.06 7.85
CA THR A 223 -14.13 -13.24 7.51
C THR A 223 -13.59 -13.20 6.08
N VAL A 224 -14.35 -12.63 5.13
CA VAL A 224 -13.91 -12.47 3.74
C VAL A 224 -12.77 -11.46 3.65
N ALA A 225 -12.93 -10.31 4.33
CA ALA A 225 -11.90 -9.28 4.42
C ALA A 225 -10.61 -9.80 5.07
N ALA A 226 -10.74 -10.55 6.18
CA ALA A 226 -9.64 -11.18 6.88
C ALA A 226 -8.88 -12.19 6.00
N ALA A 227 -9.62 -13.05 5.28
CA ALA A 227 -9.03 -14.04 4.39
C ALA A 227 -8.18 -13.39 3.29
N GLY A 228 -8.66 -12.29 2.71
CA GLY A 228 -7.90 -11.47 1.76
C GLY A 228 -6.64 -10.90 2.40
N ALA A 229 -6.76 -10.23 3.55
CA ALA A 229 -5.66 -9.55 4.22
C ALA A 229 -4.51 -10.50 4.61
N VAL A 230 -4.84 -11.62 5.28
CA VAL A 230 -3.86 -12.62 5.71
C VAL A 230 -3.17 -13.28 4.51
N THR A 231 -3.94 -13.64 3.47
CA THR A 231 -3.36 -14.21 2.24
C THR A 231 -2.38 -13.25 1.58
N LEU A 232 -2.70 -11.97 1.57
CA LEU A 232 -1.85 -10.93 0.99
C LEU A 232 -0.58 -10.66 1.81
N THR A 233 -0.65 -10.71 3.14
CA THR A 233 0.54 -10.66 4.02
C THR A 233 1.45 -11.86 3.80
N VAL A 234 0.88 -13.07 3.72
CA VAL A 234 1.64 -14.30 3.47
C VAL A 234 2.31 -14.25 2.10
N THR A 235 1.58 -13.87 1.04
CA THR A 235 2.14 -13.77 -0.31
C THR A 235 3.19 -12.67 -0.45
N ALA A 236 3.01 -11.50 0.20
CA ALA A 236 4.05 -10.48 0.27
C ALA A 236 5.35 -11.04 0.89
N THR A 237 5.22 -11.80 1.97
CA THR A 237 6.36 -12.44 2.64
C THR A 237 7.07 -13.43 1.72
N LEU A 238 6.31 -14.28 1.03
CA LEU A 238 6.87 -15.26 0.10
C LEU A 238 7.57 -14.58 -1.08
N LEU A 239 6.96 -13.54 -1.66
CA LEU A 239 7.55 -12.78 -2.76
C LEU A 239 8.81 -12.04 -2.33
N ALA A 240 8.81 -11.36 -1.18
CA ALA A 240 9.99 -10.68 -0.65
C ALA A 240 11.17 -11.64 -0.43
N LEU A 241 10.91 -12.81 0.16
CA LEU A 241 11.93 -13.84 0.36
C LEU A 241 12.39 -14.47 -0.97
N ALA A 242 11.49 -14.63 -1.93
CA ALA A 242 11.82 -15.13 -3.26
C ALA A 242 12.70 -14.13 -4.04
N THR A 243 12.36 -12.84 -4.03
CA THR A 243 13.17 -11.76 -4.61
C THR A 243 14.56 -11.78 -4.00
N ARG A 244 14.63 -11.79 -2.65
CA ARG A 244 15.90 -11.89 -1.93
C ARG A 244 16.76 -13.07 -2.40
N ARG A 245 16.15 -14.27 -2.48
CA ARG A 245 16.84 -15.50 -2.88
C ARG A 245 17.31 -15.45 -4.33
N ALA A 246 16.53 -14.84 -5.22
CA ALA A 246 16.87 -14.69 -6.63
C ALA A 246 18.06 -13.73 -6.79
N LYS A 247 18.05 -12.56 -6.13
CA LYS A 247 19.19 -11.62 -6.13
C LYS A 247 20.47 -12.28 -5.62
N ALA A 248 20.41 -12.95 -4.47
CA ALA A 248 21.55 -13.66 -3.90
C ALA A 248 22.09 -14.82 -4.78
N ARG A 249 21.30 -15.33 -5.73
CA ARG A 249 21.76 -16.32 -6.73
C ARG A 249 22.48 -15.65 -7.90
N ASN A 250 22.04 -14.48 -8.32
CA ASN A 250 22.68 -13.72 -9.38
C ASN A 250 24.06 -13.22 -8.93
N ASP A 251 24.17 -12.72 -7.69
CA ASP A 251 25.45 -12.29 -7.11
C ASP A 251 26.50 -13.40 -7.02
N ARG A 252 26.07 -14.67 -6.91
CA ARG A 252 26.98 -15.84 -6.87
C ARG A 252 27.43 -16.29 -8.26
N ARG A 253 26.78 -15.80 -9.32
CA ARG A 253 27.06 -16.16 -10.71
C ARG A 253 27.90 -15.09 -11.44
N ALA A 254 27.89 -13.86 -10.96
CA ALA A 254 28.77 -12.77 -11.38
C ALA A 254 30.19 -12.98 -10.84
#